data_AF-A0A7S1JRN7-F1
#
_entry.id   AF-A0A7S1JRN7-F1
#
_cell.length_a   1.000
_cell.length_b   1.000
_cell.length_c   1.000
_cell.angle_alpha   90.00
_cell.angle_beta   90.00
_cell.angle_gamma   90.00
#
_symmetry.space_group_name_H-M   'P 1'
#
loop_
_entity.id
_entity.type
_entity.pdbx_description
1 polymer ?
#
loop_
_entity_poly.entity_id
_entity_poly.type
_entity_poly.pdbx_seq_one_letter_code
_entity_poly.pdbx_strand_id
1 'polypeptide(L)'
;SVCLSVCLLPSVRWACGYKNAQMVMSHLLKAYPHISNRLFGGRGFVPCVAAMQLYIERAWKGGWDPEGCLHFQGQLANRDVWIGTTEVAALLRSMDIRCNIHAFTSRTQRVWGPQGDGAGSSDAPPAIDNGADSDLYKNTNAGASSSAAAAAAPPPPP
;
A
#
# COMPACT_ATOMS: atom_id res chain seq x y z
N SER A 1 -19.96 3.99 -16.95
CA SER A 1 -20.31 5.21 -16.20
C SER A 1 -20.08 5.00 -14.70
N VAL A 2 -18.84 4.75 -14.27
CA VAL A 2 -18.52 4.36 -12.86
C VAL A 2 -17.48 5.27 -12.20
N CYS A 3 -16.93 6.26 -12.91
CA CYS A 3 -15.84 7.10 -12.40
C CYS A 3 -16.29 8.32 -11.57
N LEU A 4 -17.55 8.76 -11.64
CA LEU A 4 -17.91 10.07 -11.06
C LEU A 4 -18.35 10.05 -9.59
N SER A 5 -18.71 8.89 -9.02
CA SER A 5 -19.35 8.87 -7.70
C SER A 5 -18.37 8.88 -6.50
N VAL A 6 -17.06 8.73 -6.73
CA VAL A 6 -16.06 8.63 -5.63
C VAL A 6 -15.50 10.00 -5.20
N CYS A 7 -15.72 11.06 -6.00
CA CYS A 7 -15.02 12.35 -5.82
C CYS A 7 -15.77 13.45 -5.07
N LEU A 8 -17.06 13.34 -4.75
CA LEU A 8 -17.88 14.51 -4.37
C LEU A 8 -18.42 14.53 -2.92
N LEU A 9 -17.67 14.03 -1.96
CA LEU A 9 -17.91 14.41 -0.56
C LEU A 9 -16.72 15.23 -0.05
N PRO A 10 -16.89 16.54 0.18
CA PRO A 10 -15.87 17.38 0.79
C PRO A 10 -15.58 16.83 2.20
N SER A 11 -14.30 16.82 2.60
CA SER A 11 -13.78 16.68 3.99
C SER A 11 -13.12 15.37 4.43
N VAL A 12 -13.18 14.25 3.70
CA VAL A 12 -12.65 12.97 4.24
C VAL A 12 -11.16 12.76 3.91
N ARG A 13 -10.26 13.54 4.54
CA ARG A 13 -8.80 13.51 4.26
C ARG A 13 -8.16 12.14 4.53
N TRP A 14 -8.63 11.41 5.54
CA TRP A 14 -8.10 10.10 5.92
C TRP A 14 -8.39 9.00 4.90
N ALA A 15 -9.42 9.18 4.07
CA ALA A 15 -9.88 8.14 3.14
C ALA A 15 -9.04 8.04 1.84
N CYS A 16 -8.01 8.88 1.68
CA CYS A 16 -7.26 8.98 0.43
C CYS A 16 -6.59 7.65 0.02
N GLY A 17 -6.01 6.92 0.97
CA GLY A 17 -5.41 5.60 0.72
C GLY A 17 -6.44 4.60 0.18
N TYR A 18 -7.65 4.59 0.75
CA TYR A 18 -8.74 3.73 0.28
C TYR A 18 -9.21 4.14 -1.11
N LYS A 19 -9.41 5.44 -1.37
CA LYS A 19 -9.83 5.92 -2.70
C LYS A 19 -8.79 5.59 -3.77
N ASN A 20 -7.50 5.68 -3.46
CA ASN A 20 -6.43 5.25 -4.36
C ASN A 20 -6.53 3.76 -4.67
N ALA A 21 -6.73 2.92 -3.65
CA ALA A 21 -6.94 1.49 -3.84
C ALA A 21 -8.19 1.20 -4.70
N GLN A 22 -9.30 1.92 -4.45
CA GLN A 22 -10.53 1.79 -5.24
C GLN A 22 -10.31 2.11 -6.73
N MET A 23 -9.52 3.15 -7.04
CA MET A 23 -9.17 3.47 -8.42
C MET A 23 -8.41 2.33 -9.11
N VAL A 24 -7.39 1.78 -8.43
CA VAL A 24 -6.61 0.64 -8.94
C VAL A 24 -7.51 -0.57 -9.17
N MET A 25 -8.33 -0.93 -8.20
CA MET A 25 -9.22 -2.11 -8.29
C MET A 25 -10.30 -1.95 -9.36
N SER A 26 -10.82 -0.73 -9.55
CA SER A 26 -11.77 -0.43 -10.63
C SER A 26 -11.13 -0.66 -12.00
N HIS A 27 -9.88 -0.21 -12.18
CA HIS A 27 -9.13 -0.49 -13.39
C HIS A 27 -8.90 -1.99 -13.57
N LEU A 28 -8.49 -2.71 -12.52
CA LEU A 28 -8.27 -4.16 -12.57
C LEU A 28 -9.52 -4.93 -13.01
N LEU A 29 -10.70 -4.60 -12.44
CA LEU A 29 -11.97 -5.22 -12.83
C LEU A 29 -12.30 -4.98 -14.30
N LYS A 30 -12.02 -3.78 -14.82
CA LYS A 30 -12.32 -3.40 -16.20
C LYS A 30 -11.33 -3.97 -17.22
N ALA A 31 -10.03 -3.91 -16.91
CA ALA A 31 -8.96 -4.28 -17.82
C ALA A 31 -8.74 -5.80 -17.87
N TYR A 32 -9.04 -6.52 -16.79
CA TYR A 32 -8.74 -7.93 -16.67
C TYR A 32 -9.98 -8.72 -16.20
N PRO A 33 -10.94 -9.02 -17.09
CA PRO A 33 -12.16 -9.74 -16.70
C PRO A 33 -11.89 -11.09 -16.01
N HIS A 34 -10.79 -11.77 -16.37
CA HIS A 34 -10.40 -13.05 -15.79
C HIS A 34 -10.02 -12.98 -14.29
N ILE A 35 -9.63 -11.81 -13.75
CA ILE A 35 -9.33 -11.65 -12.32
C ILE A 35 -10.53 -11.16 -11.50
N SER A 36 -11.65 -10.84 -12.15
CA SER A 36 -12.84 -10.30 -11.48
C SER A 36 -13.39 -11.26 -10.42
N ASN A 37 -13.33 -12.58 -10.67
CA ASN A 37 -13.73 -13.62 -9.73
C ASN A 37 -12.88 -13.64 -8.46
N ARG A 38 -11.63 -13.15 -8.52
CA ARG A 38 -10.72 -13.09 -7.36
C ARG A 38 -10.97 -11.86 -6.50
N LEU A 39 -11.31 -10.73 -7.13
CA LEU A 39 -11.57 -9.48 -6.42
C LEU A 39 -12.89 -9.54 -5.66
N PHE A 40 -12.81 -9.32 -4.34
CA PHE A 40 -13.96 -9.19 -3.44
C PHE A 40 -14.96 -10.37 -3.51
N GLY A 41 -14.47 -11.58 -3.79
CA GLY A 41 -15.29 -12.77 -3.95
C GLY A 41 -16.17 -12.75 -5.20
N GLY A 42 -15.70 -12.15 -6.30
CA GLY A 42 -16.41 -12.14 -7.58
C GLY A 42 -17.56 -11.14 -7.68
N ARG A 43 -17.59 -10.13 -6.82
CA ARG A 43 -18.66 -9.11 -6.80
C ARG A 43 -18.77 -8.28 -8.08
N GLY A 44 -17.70 -8.15 -8.86
CA GLY A 44 -17.69 -7.36 -10.09
C GLY A 44 -17.72 -5.84 -9.90
N PHE A 45 -17.68 -5.35 -8.65
CA PHE A 45 -17.59 -3.92 -8.32
C PHE A 45 -16.65 -3.68 -7.14
N VAL A 46 -16.19 -2.44 -7.02
CA VAL A 46 -15.31 -2.01 -5.92
C VAL A 46 -16.17 -1.60 -4.71
N PRO A 47 -15.91 -2.13 -3.50
CA PRO A 47 -16.68 -1.83 -2.30
C PRO A 47 -16.42 -0.41 -1.77
N CYS A 48 -17.31 0.07 -0.90
CA CYS A 48 -17.15 1.33 -0.17
C CYS A 48 -16.00 1.28 0.85
N VAL A 49 -15.60 2.43 1.40
CA VAL A 49 -14.47 2.53 2.36
C VAL A 49 -14.67 1.64 3.59
N ALA A 50 -15.86 1.64 4.19
CA ALA A 50 -16.14 0.79 5.36
C ALA A 50 -15.99 -0.71 5.05
N ALA A 51 -16.40 -1.14 3.85
CA ALA A 51 -16.21 -2.52 3.43
C ALA A 51 -14.74 -2.81 3.06
N MET A 52 -14.00 -1.85 2.52
CA MET A 52 -12.55 -1.98 2.29
C MET A 52 -11.80 -2.24 3.60
N GLN A 53 -12.15 -1.54 4.69
CA GLN A 53 -11.59 -1.79 6.03
C GLN A 53 -11.79 -3.24 6.46
N LEU A 54 -13.00 -3.79 6.28
CA LEU A 54 -13.29 -5.19 6.59
C LEU A 54 -12.50 -6.18 5.72
N TYR A 55 -12.26 -5.86 4.45
CA TYR A 55 -11.42 -6.71 3.59
C TYR A 55 -9.95 -6.69 4.02
N ILE A 56 -9.42 -5.54 4.47
CA ILE A 56 -8.06 -5.46 5.03
C ILE A 56 -7.97 -6.27 6.32
N GLU A 57 -8.93 -6.13 7.23
CA GLU A 57 -8.97 -6.94 8.47
C GLU A 57 -9.07 -8.44 8.18
N ARG A 58 -9.79 -8.84 7.12
CA ARG A 58 -9.83 -10.24 6.66
C ARG A 58 -8.48 -10.69 6.11
N ALA A 59 -7.77 -9.83 5.38
CA ALA A 59 -6.41 -10.12 4.92
C ALA A 59 -5.48 -10.35 6.12
N TRP A 60 -5.56 -9.50 7.14
CA TRP A 60 -4.80 -9.68 8.38
C TRP A 60 -5.13 -11.00 9.10
N LYS A 61 -6.42 -11.35 9.21
CA LYS A 61 -6.83 -12.65 9.75
C LYS A 61 -6.33 -13.84 8.92
N GLY A 62 -6.12 -13.63 7.62
CA GLY A 62 -5.50 -14.60 6.72
C GLY A 62 -3.97 -14.67 6.81
N GLY A 63 -3.34 -13.93 7.72
CA GLY A 63 -1.89 -13.92 7.93
C GLY A 63 -1.11 -12.95 7.05
N TRP A 64 -1.78 -12.09 6.29
CA TRP A 64 -1.13 -11.04 5.50
C TRP A 64 -0.78 -9.86 6.41
N ASP A 65 0.41 -9.27 6.25
CA ASP A 65 0.83 -8.04 6.95
C ASP A 65 0.54 -8.02 8.47
N PRO A 66 1.17 -8.93 9.24
CA PRO A 66 0.97 -9.01 10.69
C PRO A 66 1.47 -7.76 11.43
N GLU A 67 2.46 -7.05 10.88
CA GLU A 67 2.99 -5.81 11.44
C GLU A 67 1.99 -4.67 11.31
N GLY A 68 1.37 -4.49 10.12
CA GLY A 68 0.27 -3.56 9.93
C GLY A 68 -0.93 -3.90 10.81
N CYS A 69 -1.28 -5.19 10.93
CA CYS A 69 -2.33 -5.64 11.85
C CYS A 69 -2.04 -5.20 13.30
N LEU A 70 -0.82 -5.44 13.79
CA LEU A 70 -0.41 -5.04 15.13
C LEU A 70 -0.47 -3.52 15.31
N HIS A 71 0.04 -2.76 14.33
CA HIS A 71 0.04 -1.30 14.35
C HIS A 71 -1.37 -0.72 14.55
N PHE A 72 -2.36 -1.28 13.86
CA PHE A 72 -3.77 -0.86 13.95
C PHE A 72 -4.58 -1.64 15.00
N GLN A 73 -3.93 -2.43 15.87
CA GLN A 73 -4.61 -3.25 16.89
C GLN A 73 -5.67 -4.19 16.29
N GLY A 74 -5.44 -4.65 15.05
CA GLY A 74 -6.31 -5.56 14.32
C GLY A 74 -7.67 -4.96 13.91
N GLN A 75 -7.86 -3.64 13.97
CA GLN A 75 -9.14 -3.01 13.68
C GLN A 75 -9.01 -1.69 12.92
N LEU A 76 -9.65 -1.64 11.75
CA LEU A 76 -9.87 -0.43 10.95
C LEU A 76 -11.35 -0.05 10.88
N ALA A 77 -12.25 -1.03 10.96
CA ALA A 77 -13.69 -0.83 10.80
C ALA A 77 -14.21 0.20 11.81
N ASN A 78 -15.05 1.11 11.33
CA ASN A 78 -15.62 2.22 12.11
C ASN A 78 -14.59 3.22 12.63
N ARG A 79 -13.38 3.26 12.05
CA ARG A 79 -12.35 4.24 12.38
C ARG A 79 -11.99 5.09 11.17
N ASP A 80 -11.75 6.37 11.42
CA ASP A 80 -11.32 7.36 10.43
C ASP A 80 -9.78 7.40 10.35
N VAL A 81 -9.18 6.29 9.93
CA VAL A 81 -7.72 6.08 9.97
C VAL A 81 -7.11 6.05 8.59
N TRP A 82 -5.90 6.61 8.49
CA TRP A 82 -5.10 6.60 7.28
C TRP A 82 -4.54 5.20 7.06
N ILE A 83 -4.48 4.78 5.80
CA ILE A 83 -3.79 3.57 5.39
C ILE A 83 -2.72 3.92 4.35
N GLY A 84 -1.69 3.10 4.29
CA GLY A 84 -0.59 3.21 3.36
C GLY A 84 -0.58 2.11 2.31
N THR A 85 0.55 2.01 1.62
CA THR A 85 0.78 1.02 0.56
C THR A 85 0.83 -0.42 1.11
N THR A 86 1.20 -0.59 2.38
CA THR A 86 1.27 -1.89 3.08
C THR A 86 -0.11 -2.56 3.18
N GLU A 87 -1.12 -1.85 3.69
CA GLU A 87 -2.47 -2.40 3.83
C GLU A 87 -3.11 -2.70 2.46
N VAL A 88 -2.85 -1.84 1.46
CA VAL A 88 -3.35 -2.07 0.09
C VAL A 88 -2.67 -3.29 -0.54
N ALA A 89 -1.38 -3.47 -0.31
CA ALA A 89 -0.66 -4.63 -0.80
C ALA A 89 -1.11 -5.93 -0.11
N ALA A 90 -1.34 -5.90 1.21
CA ALA A 90 -1.90 -7.02 1.96
C ALA A 90 -3.26 -7.43 1.40
N LEU A 91 -4.14 -6.44 1.17
CA LEU A 91 -5.44 -6.64 0.56
C LEU A 91 -5.34 -7.30 -0.83
N LEU A 92 -4.54 -6.74 -1.75
CA LEU A 92 -4.40 -7.28 -3.11
C LEU A 92 -3.83 -8.71 -3.09
N ARG A 93 -2.79 -8.98 -2.29
CA ARG A 93 -2.18 -10.31 -2.18
C ARG A 93 -3.14 -11.34 -1.59
N SER A 94 -3.98 -10.95 -0.64
CA SER A 94 -5.03 -11.83 -0.09
C SER A 94 -6.07 -12.26 -1.14
N MET A 95 -6.19 -11.51 -2.23
CA MET A 95 -7.05 -11.83 -3.39
C MET A 95 -6.24 -12.44 -4.55
N ASP A 96 -5.06 -12.99 -4.28
CA ASP A 96 -4.20 -13.64 -5.29
C ASP A 96 -3.82 -12.69 -6.44
N ILE A 97 -3.62 -11.40 -6.12
CA ILE A 97 -3.07 -10.40 -7.03
C ILE A 97 -1.64 -10.12 -6.62
N ARG A 98 -0.71 -10.42 -7.53
CA ARG A 98 0.71 -10.10 -7.33
C ARG A 98 0.91 -8.59 -7.28
N CYS A 99 1.49 -8.09 -6.20
CA CYS A 99 1.91 -6.70 -6.08
C CYS A 99 3.22 -6.59 -5.29
N ASN A 100 4.03 -5.59 -5.61
CA ASN A 100 5.30 -5.28 -4.94
C ASN A 100 5.27 -3.85 -4.43
N ILE A 101 5.88 -3.62 -3.26
CA ILE A 101 6.04 -2.29 -2.70
C ILE A 101 7.48 -1.87 -2.99
N HIS A 102 7.64 -0.71 -3.62
CA HIS A 102 8.94 -0.10 -3.83
C HIS A 102 9.01 1.19 -3.01
N ALA A 103 9.89 1.20 -2.00
CA ALA A 103 10.13 2.37 -1.18
C ALA A 103 11.28 3.18 -1.80
N PHE A 104 11.02 4.46 -2.09
CA PHE A 104 12.05 5.40 -2.54
C PHE A 104 12.53 6.20 -1.33
N THR A 105 13.75 5.92 -0.87
CA THR A 105 14.34 6.54 0.34
C THR A 105 15.29 7.69 0.03
N SER A 106 15.74 7.81 -1.22
CA SER A 106 16.55 8.92 -1.67
C SER A 106 15.69 10.17 -1.76
N ARG A 107 16.00 11.18 -0.93
CA ARG A 107 15.67 12.55 -1.27
C ARG A 107 16.57 12.91 -2.46
N THR A 108 16.15 12.56 -3.68
CA THR A 108 16.72 13.22 -4.86
C THR A 108 16.44 14.70 -4.65
N GLN A 109 17.45 15.45 -4.23
CA GLN A 109 17.36 16.89 -4.27
C GLN A 109 16.99 17.22 -5.71
N ARG A 110 15.84 17.87 -5.89
CA ARG A 110 15.65 18.66 -7.09
C ARG A 110 16.73 19.73 -7.02
N VAL A 111 17.86 19.50 -7.69
CA VAL A 111 18.69 20.61 -8.15
C VAL A 111 17.86 21.27 -9.23
N TRP A 112 17.04 22.24 -8.83
CA TRP A 112 16.53 23.22 -9.78
C TRP A 112 17.73 24.09 -10.17
N GLY A 113 18.42 23.70 -11.25
CA GLY A 113 19.45 24.50 -11.91
C GLY A 113 18.87 25.21 -13.13
N PRO A 114 19.53 26.26 -13.64
CA PRO A 114 19.26 27.64 -13.28
C PRO A 114 18.37 28.37 -14.30
N GLN A 115 17.54 29.30 -13.84
CA GLN A 115 17.22 30.48 -14.66
C GLN A 115 18.43 31.41 -14.49
N GLY A 116 19.03 31.78 -15.62
CA GLY A 116 20.26 32.56 -15.64
C GLY A 116 20.16 33.91 -14.92
N ASP A 117 21.35 34.35 -14.55
CA ASP A 117 21.82 35.74 -14.53
C ASP A 117 21.59 36.54 -13.25
N GLY A 118 22.63 36.60 -12.40
CA GLY A 118 22.98 37.84 -11.72
C GLY A 118 23.24 37.78 -10.21
N ALA A 119 24.52 37.92 -9.86
CA ALA A 119 25.06 38.58 -8.66
C ALA A 119 24.81 37.97 -7.25
N GLY A 120 25.81 37.19 -6.81
CA GLY A 120 26.46 37.21 -5.49
C GLY A 120 25.68 37.50 -4.20
N SER A 121 25.63 36.50 -3.32
CA SER A 121 25.88 36.69 -1.88
C SER A 121 26.37 35.38 -1.24
N SER A 122 27.37 35.51 -0.39
CA SER A 122 27.99 34.42 0.37
C SER A 122 27.16 34.10 1.60
N ASP A 123 26.20 33.19 1.49
CA ASP A 123 25.51 32.63 2.66
C ASP A 123 25.54 31.10 2.53
N ALA A 124 26.39 30.47 3.36
CA ALA A 124 26.39 29.03 3.51
C ALA A 124 25.00 28.59 4.01
N PRO A 125 24.39 27.54 3.44
CA PRO A 125 23.09 27.07 3.91
C PRO A 125 23.19 26.64 5.39
N PRO A 126 22.17 26.94 6.22
CA PRO A 126 22.20 26.56 7.62
C PRO A 126 22.28 25.03 7.74
N ALA A 127 23.20 24.57 8.61
CA ALA A 127 23.27 23.18 8.99
C ALA A 127 21.93 22.75 9.60
N ILE A 128 21.21 21.90 8.89
CA ILE A 128 20.03 21.22 9.42
C ILE A 128 20.48 20.09 10.33
N ASP A 129 20.25 20.27 11.62
CA ASP A 129 20.40 19.25 12.66
C ASP A 129 19.52 18.03 12.33
N ASN A 130 20.16 16.89 12.07
CA ASN A 130 19.49 15.62 11.80
C ASN A 130 19.11 14.95 13.13
N GLY A 131 18.18 15.56 13.85
CA GLY A 131 17.53 14.96 15.01
C GLY A 131 16.35 14.08 14.59
N ALA A 132 16.53 12.77 14.78
CA ALA A 132 15.51 11.74 14.95
C ALA A 132 15.09 10.88 13.72
N ASP A 133 15.43 9.60 13.91
CA ASP A 133 14.68 8.39 13.54
C ASP A 133 14.92 7.75 12.16
N SER A 134 16.19 7.39 11.93
CA SER A 134 16.58 6.42 10.89
C SER A 134 16.55 4.96 11.36
N ASP A 135 16.10 4.72 12.60
CA ASP A 135 16.22 3.42 13.27
C ASP A 135 14.91 2.62 13.24
N LEU A 136 13.77 3.28 12.98
CA LEU A 136 12.48 2.59 12.85
C LEU A 136 12.37 1.70 11.59
N TYR A 137 13.17 1.93 10.53
CA TYR A 137 13.04 1.20 9.25
C TYR A 137 14.15 0.16 8.97
N LYS A 138 15.13 -0.01 9.86
CA LYS A 138 16.29 -0.89 9.59
C LYS A 138 16.16 -2.34 10.04
N ASN A 139 15.04 -2.77 10.62
CA ASN A 139 14.95 -4.08 11.30
C ASN A 139 13.96 -5.11 10.72
N THR A 140 13.80 -5.20 9.40
CA THR A 140 13.02 -6.32 8.79
C THR A 140 13.72 -7.08 7.66
N ASN A 141 15.03 -6.88 7.43
CA ASN A 141 15.77 -7.61 6.39
C ASN A 141 17.00 -8.42 6.86
N ALA A 142 17.12 -8.69 8.16
CA ALA A 142 18.16 -9.58 8.68
C ALA A 142 17.53 -10.84 9.28
N GLY A 143 17.32 -11.86 8.44
CA GLY A 143 17.18 -13.25 8.89
C GLY A 143 15.85 -13.94 8.59
N ALA A 144 15.66 -14.37 7.33
CA ALA A 144 14.99 -15.65 7.02
C ALA A 144 15.28 -16.08 5.57
N SER A 145 16.56 -16.23 5.24
CA SER A 145 17.00 -17.05 4.11
C SER A 145 17.83 -18.20 4.68
N SER A 146 17.21 -19.36 4.93
CA SER A 146 17.88 -20.65 4.71
C SER A 146 16.87 -21.81 4.66
N SER A 147 16.93 -22.50 3.50
CA SER A 147 16.51 -23.87 3.19
C SER A 147 15.11 -24.36 3.57
N ALA A 148 14.19 -24.33 2.60
CA ALA A 148 13.17 -25.37 2.47
C ALA A 148 13.54 -26.22 1.25
N ALA A 149 13.98 -27.46 1.52
CA ALA A 149 14.21 -28.48 0.53
C ALA A 149 12.92 -28.77 -0.25
N ALA A 150 13.07 -29.03 -1.54
CA ALA A 150 11.99 -29.51 -2.39
C ALA A 150 11.41 -30.83 -1.84
N ALA A 151 10.16 -30.80 -1.35
CA ALA A 151 9.37 -31.99 -1.11
C ALA A 151 8.39 -32.15 -2.28
N ALA A 152 8.53 -33.25 -3.02
CA ALA A 152 7.66 -33.64 -4.12
C ALA A 152 6.22 -33.86 -3.63
N ALA A 153 5.24 -33.40 -4.41
CA ALA A 153 3.82 -33.62 -4.16
C ALA A 153 3.45 -35.12 -4.33
N PRO A 154 2.53 -35.68 -3.52
CA PRO A 154 2.04 -37.05 -3.68
C PRO A 154 1.13 -37.18 -4.93
N PRO A 155 1.10 -38.36 -5.58
CA PRO A 155 0.24 -38.58 -6.75
C PRO A 155 -1.25 -38.62 -6.38
N PRO A 156 -2.16 -38.28 -7.32
CA PRO A 156 -3.60 -38.29 -7.08
C PRO A 156 -4.13 -39.72 -6.87
N PRO A 157 -5.20 -39.89 -6.05
CA PRO A 157 -5.80 -41.20 -5.75
C PRO A 157 -6.52 -41.81 -6.98
N PRO A 158 -6.74 -43.14 -6.99
CA PRO A 158 -7.23 -43.90 -8.15
C PRO A 158 -8.66 -43.54 -8.56
#